data_AF-A0A0A0JAX1-F1
#
_entry.id   AF-A0A0A0JAX1-F1
#
_cell.length_a   1.000
_cell.length_b   1.000
_cell.length_c   1.000
_cell.angle_alpha   90.00
_cell.angle_beta   90.00
_cell.angle_gamma   90.00
#
_symmetry.space_group_name_H-M   'P 1'
#
loop_
_entity.id
_entity.type
_entity.pdbx_description
1 polymer ?
#
loop_
_entity_poly.entity_id
_entity_poly.type
_entity_poly.pdbx_seq_one_letter_code
_entity_poly.pdbx_strand_id
1 'polypeptide(L)'
;MSDFQQHDEIRDLLVRAPAPHLHYDLDATLSTGRRVRRRRRLAMGGGAAVVLAAGAIGFAAVGPLPDRSVLPGASDVSTAGDRVTSRVLSSRYAVELDRAAKPGQDDVTLFRVDDNWKNVRLSATRSTPDGVSLVRAAGSDTVMIGTAPARAASLMVVTDGVVELPYLDKVPLPGTDQQAIGVEFRDAATADAYRDVVWTDGSGAFNAKGQPLTSAWLPASESTLLLYPDQRLMADLRPNGGQVEKYAPGSTPWLGLDLDSRATRLQFLSAAFALPNTGRAATDVTVTWNTGATTPATVVGRPGAEWTFVHTTRERSQSVVDGEIHPTAVEWTDASGTRHTEAVKRNVP
;
A
#
# COMPACT_ATOMS: atom_id res chain seq x y z
N MET A 1 -64.26 -23.05 9.65
CA MET A 1 -62.99 -23.80 9.45
C MET A 1 -61.89 -22.85 9.88
N SER A 2 -61.32 -23.09 11.05
CA SER A 2 -60.56 -22.10 11.83
C SER A 2 -59.05 -22.28 11.70
N ASP A 3 -58.35 -21.15 11.56
CA ASP A 3 -56.88 -20.97 11.51
C ASP A 3 -56.05 -21.75 12.53
N PHE A 4 -56.67 -22.27 13.60
CA PHE A 4 -55.98 -23.06 14.61
C PHE A 4 -55.46 -24.42 14.12
N GLN A 5 -56.01 -25.00 13.05
CA GLN A 5 -55.49 -26.27 12.52
C GLN A 5 -54.17 -26.12 11.75
N GLN A 6 -53.89 -24.95 11.16
CA GLN A 6 -52.68 -24.72 10.37
C GLN A 6 -51.41 -24.60 11.24
N HIS A 7 -51.56 -24.12 12.49
CA HIS A 7 -50.42 -23.98 13.40
C HIS A 7 -49.92 -25.31 13.97
N ASP A 8 -50.78 -26.32 14.07
CA ASP A 8 -50.40 -27.65 14.56
C ASP A 8 -49.64 -28.45 13.49
N GLU A 9 -49.99 -28.32 12.20
CA GLU A 9 -49.25 -28.98 11.11
C GLU A 9 -47.81 -28.47 10.96
N ILE A 10 -47.57 -27.18 11.17
CA ILE A 10 -46.21 -26.60 11.12
C ILE A 10 -45.37 -27.08 12.31
N ARG A 11 -45.98 -27.22 13.49
CA ARG A 11 -45.30 -27.80 14.67
C ARG A 11 -44.94 -29.25 14.45
N ASP A 12 -45.84 -30.05 13.88
CA ASP A 12 -45.57 -31.46 13.59
C ASP A 12 -44.48 -31.65 12.52
N LEU A 13 -44.39 -30.73 11.54
CA LEU A 13 -43.31 -30.72 10.55
C LEU A 13 -41.94 -30.35 11.15
N LEU A 14 -41.89 -29.45 12.12
CA LEU A 14 -40.65 -29.07 12.79
C LEU A 14 -40.15 -30.13 13.78
N VAL A 15 -41.06 -30.91 14.39
CA VAL A 15 -40.69 -32.01 15.29
C VAL A 15 -40.16 -33.23 14.53
N ARG A 16 -40.58 -33.44 13.28
CA ARG A 16 -40.13 -34.58 12.45
C ARG A 16 -38.86 -34.34 11.63
N ALA A 17 -38.32 -33.12 11.61
CA ALA A 17 -37.07 -32.86 10.92
C ALA A 17 -35.90 -33.50 11.70
N PRO A 18 -35.19 -34.50 11.15
CA PRO A 18 -34.00 -35.04 11.81
C PRO A 18 -32.99 -33.91 11.95
N ALA A 19 -32.59 -33.61 13.18
CA ALA A 19 -31.61 -32.58 13.46
C ALA A 19 -30.34 -32.87 12.62
N PRO A 20 -29.86 -31.93 11.80
CA PRO A 20 -28.63 -32.15 11.06
C PRO A 20 -27.52 -32.42 12.06
N HIS A 21 -26.77 -33.50 11.84
CA HIS A 21 -25.59 -33.82 12.62
C HIS A 21 -24.53 -32.74 12.37
N LEU A 22 -24.60 -31.65 13.12
CA LEU A 22 -23.59 -30.61 13.14
C LEU A 22 -22.38 -31.17 13.90
N HIS A 23 -21.45 -31.77 13.17
CA HIS A 23 -20.19 -32.16 13.74
C HIS A 23 -19.30 -30.93 13.83
N TYR A 24 -19.24 -30.33 15.03
CA TYR A 24 -18.35 -29.22 15.31
C TYR A 24 -16.94 -29.78 15.54
N ASP A 25 -16.09 -29.66 14.51
CA ASP A 25 -14.68 -29.99 14.63
C ASP A 25 -13.95 -28.90 15.43
N LEU A 26 -13.90 -29.12 16.74
CA LEU A 26 -13.23 -28.24 17.69
C LEU A 26 -11.73 -28.13 17.38
N ASP A 27 -11.10 -29.18 16.87
CA ASP A 27 -9.66 -29.19 16.57
C ASP A 27 -9.34 -28.44 15.27
N ALA A 28 -10.20 -28.53 14.24
CA ALA A 28 -10.12 -27.67 13.07
C ALA A 28 -10.29 -26.18 13.42
N THR A 29 -11.21 -25.88 14.35
CA THR A 29 -11.46 -24.50 14.81
C THR A 29 -10.33 -23.97 15.69
N LEU A 30 -9.78 -24.79 16.58
CA LEU A 30 -8.66 -24.43 17.45
C LEU A 30 -7.34 -24.35 16.67
N SER A 31 -7.14 -25.16 15.63
CA SER A 31 -5.94 -25.11 14.78
C SER A 31 -5.90 -23.85 13.90
N THR A 32 -7.04 -23.43 13.33
CA THR A 32 -7.16 -22.12 12.67
C THR A 32 -6.95 -20.97 13.66
N GLY A 33 -7.54 -21.05 14.86
CA GLY A 33 -7.34 -20.06 15.92
C GLY A 33 -5.89 -19.93 16.41
N ARG A 34 -5.15 -21.05 16.53
CA ARG A 34 -3.73 -21.06 16.91
C ARG A 34 -2.83 -20.50 15.81
N ARG A 35 -3.13 -20.74 14.53
CA ARG A 35 -2.38 -20.17 13.39
C ARG A 35 -2.50 -18.64 13.32
N VAL A 36 -3.70 -18.12 13.60
CA VAL A 36 -3.96 -16.66 13.67
C VAL A 36 -3.30 -16.02 14.90
N ARG A 37 -3.31 -16.68 16.06
CA ARG A 37 -2.63 -16.17 17.28
C ARG A 37 -1.10 -16.20 17.18
N ARG A 38 -0.50 -17.18 16.48
CA ARG A 38 0.95 -17.22 16.24
C ARG A 38 1.43 -16.08 15.33
N ARG A 39 0.61 -15.68 14.34
CA ARG A 39 0.84 -14.48 13.52
C ARG A 39 0.80 -13.18 14.34
N ARG A 40 -0.11 -13.07 15.32
CA ARG A 40 -0.18 -11.87 16.18
C ARG A 40 0.96 -11.75 17.20
N ARG A 41 1.51 -12.86 17.70
CA ARG A 41 2.56 -12.82 18.74
C ARG A 41 3.97 -12.57 18.20
N LEU A 42 4.23 -12.80 16.91
CA LEU A 42 5.48 -12.39 16.27
C LEU A 42 5.51 -10.88 15.94
N ALA A 43 4.36 -10.21 15.93
CA ALA A 43 4.26 -8.77 15.66
C ALA A 43 4.42 -7.87 16.91
N MET A 44 4.52 -8.43 18.13
CA MET A 44 4.51 -7.64 19.38
C MET A 44 5.70 -7.89 20.32
N GLY A 45 6.68 -8.73 19.96
CA GLY A 45 7.73 -9.18 20.88
C GLY A 45 9.14 -8.94 20.38
N GLY A 46 9.63 -7.69 20.42
CA GLY A 46 11.05 -7.41 20.17
C GLY A 46 11.34 -5.92 20.04
N GLY A 47 11.57 -5.24 21.15
CA GLY A 47 12.00 -3.83 21.13
C GLY A 47 12.55 -3.38 22.47
N ALA A 48 13.84 -3.62 22.70
CA ALA A 48 14.62 -2.97 23.76
C ALA A 48 15.98 -2.53 23.20
N ALA A 49 16.28 -1.23 23.38
CA ALA A 49 17.53 -0.48 23.13
C ALA A 49 17.94 -0.32 21.65
N VAL A 50 18.33 0.86 21.12
CA VAL A 50 19.41 1.79 21.54
C VAL A 50 19.18 3.20 20.93
N VAL A 51 19.76 4.23 21.56
CA VAL A 51 19.72 5.68 21.25
C VAL A 51 21.01 6.13 20.52
N LEU A 52 20.94 7.24 19.74
CA LEU A 52 21.99 8.10 19.10
C LEU A 52 22.45 7.70 17.68
N ALA A 53 22.79 8.59 16.71
CA ALA A 53 22.64 10.03 16.46
C ALA A 53 23.07 10.34 14.99
N ALA A 54 22.48 11.40 14.39
CA ALA A 54 22.95 12.27 13.28
C ALA A 54 23.37 11.68 11.90
N GLY A 55 22.67 12.13 10.85
CA GLY A 55 23.10 12.06 9.43
C GLY A 55 21.95 11.70 8.48
N ALA A 56 21.69 12.54 7.48
CA ALA A 56 20.41 12.66 6.77
C ALA A 56 20.10 11.57 5.71
N ILE A 57 18.81 11.59 5.28
CA ILE A 57 18.23 11.19 3.98
C ILE A 57 17.44 9.87 3.98
N GLY A 58 16.11 9.98 3.83
CA GLY A 58 15.29 9.13 2.96
C GLY A 58 15.29 7.61 3.13
N PHE A 59 15.67 7.05 4.27
CA PHE A 59 15.48 5.63 4.56
C PHE A 59 14.47 5.44 5.70
N ALA A 60 13.61 4.44 5.49
CA ALA A 60 12.50 4.00 6.34
C ALA A 60 12.54 4.54 7.78
N ALA A 61 11.49 5.28 8.15
CA ALA A 61 11.18 5.54 9.56
C ALA A 61 10.80 4.21 10.23
N VAL A 62 11.79 3.42 10.64
CA VAL A 62 11.62 2.39 11.67
C VAL A 62 11.93 3.08 13.00
N GLY A 63 10.93 3.82 13.51
CA GLY A 63 10.92 4.38 14.85
C GLY A 63 9.72 3.82 15.63
N PRO A 64 9.83 3.59 16.95
CA PRO A 64 8.74 3.03 17.72
C PRO A 64 7.55 4.00 17.69
N LEU A 65 6.41 3.50 17.22
CA LEU A 65 5.14 4.22 17.31
C LEU A 65 4.90 4.58 18.79
N PRO A 66 4.33 5.76 19.10
CA PRO A 66 3.83 6.01 20.44
C PRO A 66 2.83 4.91 20.78
N ASP A 67 3.08 4.24 21.91
CA ASP A 67 2.24 3.20 22.46
C ASP A 67 0.90 3.82 22.88
N ARG A 68 0.01 4.00 21.91
CA ARG A 68 -1.42 4.16 22.11
C ARG A 68 -2.06 2.96 21.46
N SER A 69 -2.56 2.09 22.32
CA SER A 69 -3.53 1.06 21.98
C SER A 69 -4.79 1.75 21.45
N VAL A 70 -4.76 2.21 20.20
CA VAL A 70 -5.94 2.65 19.47
C VAL A 70 -6.55 1.39 18.88
N LEU A 71 -7.49 0.81 19.63
CA LEU A 71 -8.53 -0.02 19.03
C LEU A 71 -9.09 0.74 17.82
N PRO A 72 -9.37 0.10 16.68
CA PRO A 72 -10.04 0.79 15.57
C PRO A 72 -11.28 1.49 16.13
N GLY A 73 -11.28 2.83 16.08
CA GLY A 73 -12.41 3.62 16.54
C GLY A 73 -13.64 3.13 15.80
N ALA A 74 -14.69 2.79 16.55
CA ALA A 74 -15.94 2.33 15.96
C ALA A 74 -16.39 3.38 14.93
N SER A 75 -16.40 2.97 13.65
CA SER A 75 -16.89 3.81 12.57
C SER A 75 -18.40 3.88 12.69
N ASP A 76 -18.93 5.06 12.98
CA ASP A 76 -20.38 5.31 12.88
C ASP A 76 -20.77 5.31 11.39
N VAL A 77 -21.47 4.26 10.99
CA VAL A 77 -22.06 4.11 9.65
C VAL A 77 -23.51 4.56 9.72
N SER A 78 -23.90 5.45 8.82
CA SER A 78 -25.31 5.78 8.58
C SER A 78 -25.66 5.50 7.13
N THR A 79 -26.72 4.71 6.90
CA THR A 79 -27.34 4.50 5.59
C THR A 79 -28.72 5.16 5.60
N ALA A 80 -28.95 6.09 4.68
CA ALA A 80 -30.24 6.74 4.51
C ALA A 80 -30.55 6.86 3.01
N GLY A 81 -31.42 5.97 2.51
CA GLY A 81 -31.68 5.85 1.07
C GLY A 81 -30.45 5.39 0.29
N ASP A 82 -30.18 6.04 -0.84
CA ASP A 82 -29.04 5.74 -1.72
C ASP A 82 -27.70 6.34 -1.23
N ARG A 83 -27.74 7.07 -0.11
CA ARG A 83 -26.57 7.73 0.49
C ARG A 83 -25.91 6.87 1.55
N VAL A 84 -24.59 6.86 1.50
CA VAL A 84 -23.73 6.13 2.43
C VAL A 84 -22.66 7.07 2.95
N THR A 85 -22.56 7.19 4.27
CA THR A 85 -21.60 8.10 4.91
C THR A 85 -20.64 7.32 5.79
N SER A 86 -19.37 7.70 5.76
CA SER A 86 -18.34 7.16 6.65
C SER A 86 -17.42 8.27 7.14
N ARG A 87 -16.92 8.11 8.36
CA ARG A 87 -16.08 9.11 9.03
C ARG A 87 -14.62 8.66 9.01
N VAL A 88 -13.71 9.60 8.81
CA VAL A 88 -12.25 9.38 8.72
C VAL A 88 -11.49 10.36 9.62
N LEU A 89 -10.20 10.10 9.84
CA LEU A 89 -9.26 10.89 10.63
C LEU A 89 -9.78 11.14 12.05
N SER A 90 -10.05 10.04 12.77
CA SER A 90 -10.64 10.07 14.13
C SER A 90 -11.98 10.82 14.18
N SER A 91 -12.81 10.60 13.15
CA SER A 91 -14.13 11.21 13.01
C SER A 91 -14.17 12.73 12.86
N ARG A 92 -13.04 13.39 12.60
CA ARG A 92 -12.99 14.84 12.33
C ARG A 92 -13.56 15.21 10.96
N TYR A 93 -13.61 14.25 10.05
CA TYR A 93 -14.13 14.43 8.70
C TYR A 93 -15.09 13.29 8.33
N ALA A 94 -15.99 13.56 7.40
CA ALA A 94 -16.89 12.56 6.84
C ALA A 94 -16.94 12.66 5.32
N VAL A 95 -17.09 11.51 4.69
CA VAL A 95 -17.25 11.34 3.25
C VAL A 95 -18.59 10.66 3.04
N GLU A 96 -19.47 11.32 2.28
CA GLU A 96 -20.76 10.79 1.86
C GLU A 96 -20.72 10.51 0.37
N LEU A 97 -21.11 9.30 0.00
CA LEU A 97 -21.32 8.88 -1.37
C LEU A 97 -22.83 8.90 -1.64
N ASP A 98 -23.26 9.71 -2.60
CA ASP A 98 -24.59 9.63 -3.19
C ASP A 98 -24.48 8.78 -4.46
N ARG A 99 -25.06 7.59 -4.45
CA ARG A 99 -25.02 6.69 -5.61
C ARG A 99 -25.78 7.35 -6.75
N ALA A 100 -25.05 7.77 -7.77
CA ALA A 100 -25.65 8.59 -8.80
C ALA A 100 -26.67 7.79 -9.63
N ALA A 101 -27.64 8.50 -10.21
CA ALA A 101 -28.54 7.91 -11.20
C ALA A 101 -27.82 7.43 -12.49
N LYS A 102 -26.56 7.86 -12.70
CA LYS A 102 -25.74 7.47 -13.86
C LYS A 102 -24.74 6.38 -13.46
N PRO A 103 -24.71 5.23 -14.17
CA PRO A 103 -23.74 4.17 -13.89
C PRO A 103 -22.29 4.66 -14.01
N GLY A 104 -21.45 4.31 -13.01
CA GLY A 104 -20.00 4.45 -13.08
C GLY A 104 -19.43 5.80 -12.63
N GLN A 105 -20.25 6.72 -12.12
CA GLN A 105 -19.75 7.97 -11.52
C GLN A 105 -20.65 8.38 -10.36
N ASP A 106 -20.11 8.36 -9.15
CA ASP A 106 -20.85 8.72 -7.93
C ASP A 106 -20.53 10.16 -7.51
N ASP A 107 -21.53 10.84 -6.94
CA ASP A 107 -21.34 12.16 -6.36
C ASP A 107 -20.85 12.02 -4.92
N VAL A 108 -19.73 12.67 -4.59
CA VAL A 108 -19.12 12.61 -3.26
C VAL A 108 -19.27 13.97 -2.59
N THR A 109 -19.87 14.00 -1.41
CA THR A 109 -19.90 15.19 -0.56
C THR A 109 -18.93 15.01 0.61
N LEU A 110 -18.13 16.04 0.85
CA LEU A 110 -17.07 16.05 1.86
C LEU A 110 -17.46 16.98 3.00
N PHE A 111 -17.30 16.52 4.24
CA PHE A 111 -17.71 17.25 5.43
C PHE A 111 -16.59 17.32 6.47
N ARG A 112 -16.58 18.41 7.25
CA ARG A 112 -15.95 18.47 8.57
C ARG A 112 -17.02 18.12 9.60
N VAL A 113 -16.67 17.35 10.61
CA VAL A 113 -17.53 17.08 11.76
C VAL A 113 -17.21 18.14 12.82
N ASP A 114 -18.21 18.92 13.24
CA ASP A 114 -18.03 19.91 14.29
C ASP A 114 -18.08 19.29 15.70
N ASP A 115 -17.84 20.10 16.73
CA ASP A 115 -17.83 19.66 18.13
C ASP A 115 -19.20 19.12 18.62
N ASN A 116 -20.28 19.42 17.88
CA ASN A 116 -21.63 18.92 18.14
C ASN A 116 -21.96 17.68 17.28
N TRP A 117 -20.97 17.06 16.66
CA TRP A 117 -21.12 15.91 15.75
C TRP A 117 -21.95 16.19 14.50
N LYS A 118 -22.11 17.46 14.11
CA LYS A 118 -22.81 17.85 12.89
C LYS A 118 -21.86 17.93 11.71
N ASN A 119 -22.33 17.44 10.57
CA ASN A 119 -21.60 17.50 9.31
C ASN A 119 -21.71 18.91 8.70
N VAL A 120 -20.59 19.63 8.63
CA VAL A 120 -20.46 20.91 7.94
C VAL A 120 -19.85 20.66 6.57
N ARG A 121 -20.60 20.94 5.51
CA ARG A 121 -20.17 20.69 4.13
C ARG A 121 -18.93 21.54 3.80
N LEU A 122 -17.90 20.87 3.28
CA LEU A 122 -16.66 21.49 2.84
C LEU A 122 -16.62 21.65 1.33
N SER A 123 -16.92 20.56 0.61
CA SER A 123 -16.78 20.49 -0.84
C SER A 123 -17.64 19.35 -1.40
N ALA A 124 -17.68 19.24 -2.72
CA ALA A 124 -18.15 18.06 -3.42
C ALA A 124 -17.22 17.73 -4.59
N THR A 125 -17.09 16.45 -4.88
CA THR A 125 -16.29 15.92 -5.99
C THR A 125 -17.04 14.76 -6.62
N ARG A 126 -16.45 14.17 -7.65
CA ARG A 126 -16.94 12.91 -8.22
C ARG A 126 -15.93 11.80 -7.95
N SER A 127 -16.45 10.59 -7.85
CA SER A 127 -15.64 9.39 -7.78
C SER A 127 -15.96 8.43 -8.92
N THR A 128 -14.98 7.62 -9.28
CA THR A 128 -15.14 6.48 -10.17
C THR A 128 -14.84 5.19 -9.40
N PRO A 129 -15.51 4.07 -9.71
CA PRO A 129 -15.29 2.81 -8.98
C PRO A 129 -13.84 2.31 -8.98
N ASP A 130 -13.07 2.67 -10.01
CA ASP A 130 -11.67 2.25 -10.17
C ASP A 130 -10.66 3.35 -9.81
N GLY A 131 -11.11 4.55 -9.40
CA GLY A 131 -10.25 5.69 -9.17
C GLY A 131 -10.17 6.12 -7.71
N VAL A 132 -9.10 6.84 -7.39
CA VAL A 132 -8.94 7.58 -6.13
C VAL A 132 -9.27 9.04 -6.40
N SER A 133 -10.17 9.59 -5.58
CA SER A 133 -10.52 11.01 -5.59
C SER A 133 -10.09 11.60 -4.25
N LEU A 134 -9.17 12.57 -4.27
CA LEU A 134 -8.73 13.29 -3.08
C LEU A 134 -8.87 14.79 -3.33
N VAL A 135 -9.46 15.48 -2.35
CA VAL A 135 -9.63 16.93 -2.36
C VAL A 135 -9.15 17.49 -1.04
N ARG A 136 -8.48 18.65 -1.10
CA ARG A 136 -8.09 19.39 0.10
C ARG A 136 -9.33 19.79 0.90
N ALA A 137 -9.33 19.47 2.19
CA ALA A 137 -10.41 19.84 3.08
C ALA A 137 -10.42 21.37 3.26
N ALA A 138 -11.56 22.02 2.95
CA ALA A 138 -11.67 23.47 3.10
C ALA A 138 -11.37 23.91 4.55
N GLY A 139 -10.50 24.92 4.70
CA GLY A 139 -10.04 25.38 6.01
C GLY A 139 -8.97 24.50 6.67
N SER A 140 -8.34 23.58 5.92
CA SER A 140 -7.15 22.84 6.35
C SER A 140 -6.05 22.93 5.29
N ASP A 141 -4.83 23.19 5.76
CA ASP A 141 -3.63 23.24 4.91
C ASP A 141 -2.90 21.89 4.86
N THR A 142 -3.32 20.91 5.66
CA THR A 142 -2.61 19.63 5.79
C THR A 142 -3.49 18.41 5.58
N VAL A 143 -4.79 18.58 5.29
CA VAL A 143 -5.73 17.47 5.18
C VAL A 143 -6.32 17.37 3.79
N MET A 144 -6.28 16.16 3.22
CA MET A 144 -7.04 15.77 2.04
C MET A 144 -7.98 14.62 2.39
N ILE A 145 -9.17 14.63 1.81
CA ILE A 145 -10.20 13.61 2.03
C ILE A 145 -10.87 13.25 0.70
N GLY A 146 -11.41 12.03 0.63
CA GLY A 146 -12.20 11.60 -0.50
C GLY A 146 -12.44 10.10 -0.52
N THR A 147 -12.38 9.47 -1.68
CA THR A 147 -12.69 8.04 -1.83
C THR A 147 -11.63 7.29 -2.62
N ALA A 148 -11.58 5.98 -2.40
CA ALA A 148 -10.79 5.02 -3.15
C ALA A 148 -11.62 3.76 -3.43
N PRO A 149 -11.20 2.90 -4.37
CA PRO A 149 -11.84 1.60 -4.58
C PRO A 149 -11.75 0.76 -3.29
N ALA A 150 -12.79 0.01 -2.94
CA ALA A 150 -12.80 -0.86 -1.76
C ALA A 150 -11.69 -1.93 -1.82
N ARG A 151 -11.30 -2.33 -3.04
CA ARG A 151 -10.20 -3.28 -3.26
C ARG A 151 -8.80 -2.70 -3.05
N ALA A 152 -8.66 -1.38 -2.91
CA ALA A 152 -7.36 -0.75 -2.70
C ALA A 152 -6.77 -1.14 -1.33
N ALA A 153 -5.84 -2.07 -1.36
CA ALA A 153 -5.18 -2.66 -0.21
C ALA A 153 -4.14 -1.70 0.38
N SER A 154 -3.34 -1.05 -0.47
CA SER A 154 -2.33 -0.07 -0.06
C SER A 154 -2.53 1.22 -0.86
N LEU A 155 -2.27 2.38 -0.24
CA LEU A 155 -2.21 3.67 -0.93
C LEU A 155 -0.92 4.39 -0.53
N MET A 156 -0.32 5.07 -1.50
CA MET A 156 0.85 5.91 -1.34
C MET A 156 0.59 7.25 -2.01
N VAL A 157 0.86 8.33 -1.30
CA VAL A 157 0.76 9.67 -1.84
C VAL A 157 2.08 10.06 -2.49
N VAL A 158 2.02 10.63 -3.68
CA VAL A 158 3.18 11.10 -4.44
C VAL A 158 3.26 12.63 -4.34
N THR A 159 4.44 13.15 -3.95
CA THR A 159 4.69 14.60 -3.87
C THR A 159 5.97 15.05 -4.60
N ASP A 160 6.05 16.36 -4.89
CA ASP A 160 7.21 17.05 -5.46
C ASP A 160 8.33 17.23 -4.44
N GLY A 161 9.04 16.14 -4.13
CA GLY A 161 10.36 16.24 -3.51
C GLY A 161 10.62 15.19 -2.44
N VAL A 162 9.58 14.79 -1.73
CA VAL A 162 9.67 13.76 -0.70
C VAL A 162 8.51 12.81 -0.86
N VAL A 163 8.77 11.52 -0.93
CA VAL A 163 7.69 10.56 -0.74
C VAL A 163 7.58 10.32 0.75
N GLU A 164 6.63 10.99 1.37
CA GLU A 164 6.29 10.79 2.77
C GLU A 164 5.17 9.75 2.89
N LEU A 165 5.13 9.05 4.03
CA LEU A 165 3.99 8.26 4.45
C LEU A 165 3.11 9.16 5.32
N PRO A 166 2.14 9.89 4.76
CA PRO A 166 1.20 10.67 5.58
C PRO A 166 0.41 9.73 6.49
N TYR A 167 -0.21 10.31 7.52
CA TYR A 167 -1.22 9.55 8.25
C TYR A 167 -2.40 9.30 7.33
N LEU A 168 -2.63 8.03 7.00
CA LEU A 168 -3.68 7.57 6.11
C LEU A 168 -4.71 6.80 6.92
N ASP A 169 -5.96 7.24 6.84
CA ASP A 169 -7.12 6.55 7.39
C ASP A 169 -8.02 6.07 6.25
N LYS A 170 -8.57 4.86 6.40
CA LYS A 170 -9.40 4.19 5.40
C LYS A 170 -10.57 3.52 6.08
N VAL A 171 -11.77 3.85 5.66
CA VAL A 171 -13.01 3.31 6.24
C VAL A 171 -13.94 2.87 5.11
N PRO A 172 -14.44 1.62 5.10
CA PRO A 172 -15.36 1.15 4.07
C PRO A 172 -16.59 2.06 3.98
N LEU A 173 -17.10 2.30 2.76
CA LEU A 173 -18.42 2.89 2.54
C LEU A 173 -19.43 1.74 2.32
N PRO A 174 -20.24 1.37 3.32
CA PRO A 174 -20.98 0.10 3.27
C PRO A 174 -22.02 0.03 2.16
N GLY A 175 -22.09 -1.14 1.50
CA GLY A 175 -22.98 -1.34 0.36
C GLY A 175 -22.48 -0.71 -0.94
N THR A 176 -21.20 -0.36 -1.00
CA THR A 176 -20.54 0.21 -2.18
C THR A 176 -19.21 -0.51 -2.45
N ASP A 177 -18.69 -0.36 -3.66
CA ASP A 177 -17.34 -0.81 -4.03
C ASP A 177 -16.27 0.25 -3.73
N GLN A 178 -16.54 1.16 -2.79
CA GLN A 178 -15.65 2.24 -2.38
C GLN A 178 -15.35 2.23 -0.89
N GLN A 179 -14.29 2.95 -0.52
CA GLN A 179 -13.94 3.29 0.86
C GLN A 179 -13.67 4.80 0.95
N ALA A 180 -14.05 5.39 2.08
CA ALA A 180 -13.66 6.74 2.44
C ALA A 180 -12.19 6.73 2.85
N ILE A 181 -11.43 7.73 2.40
CA ILE A 181 -10.04 7.91 2.76
C ILE A 181 -9.78 9.32 3.28
N GLY A 182 -8.89 9.42 4.26
CA GLY A 182 -8.38 10.67 4.77
C GLY A 182 -6.86 10.63 4.86
N VAL A 183 -6.22 11.70 4.42
CA VAL A 183 -4.77 11.87 4.40
C VAL A 183 -4.44 13.13 5.20
N GLU A 184 -3.63 12.99 6.23
CA GLU A 184 -3.06 14.11 6.99
C GLU A 184 -1.55 14.17 6.77
N PHE A 185 -1.13 15.24 6.09
CA PHE A 185 0.27 15.56 5.84
C PHE A 185 0.91 16.17 7.09
N ARG A 186 2.24 16.06 7.20
CA ARG A 186 2.98 16.65 8.32
C ARG A 186 2.84 18.17 8.36
N ASP A 187 2.90 18.81 7.19
CA ASP A 187 2.86 20.26 7.03
C ASP A 187 2.21 20.67 5.70
N ALA A 188 1.93 21.96 5.60
CA ALA A 188 1.24 22.54 4.45
C ALA A 188 2.06 22.45 3.16
N ALA A 189 3.38 22.60 3.25
CA ALA A 189 4.27 22.55 2.10
C ALA A 189 4.23 21.15 1.44
N THR A 190 4.19 20.09 2.24
CA THR A 190 4.07 18.71 1.75
C THR A 190 2.70 18.47 1.09
N ALA A 191 1.63 19.01 1.68
CA ALA A 191 0.30 18.92 1.08
C ALA A 191 0.22 19.69 -0.26
N ASP A 192 0.87 20.84 -0.38
CA ASP A 192 0.94 21.64 -1.62
C ASP A 192 1.79 20.98 -2.71
N ALA A 193 2.77 20.17 -2.28
CA ALA A 193 3.58 19.34 -3.14
C ALA A 193 2.83 18.09 -3.66
N TYR A 194 1.60 17.80 -3.21
CA TYR A 194 0.80 16.67 -3.69
C TYR A 194 0.67 16.66 -5.22
N ARG A 195 0.89 15.49 -5.84
CA ARG A 195 0.77 15.30 -7.29
C ARG A 195 -0.18 14.19 -7.67
N ASP A 196 -0.09 13.05 -6.98
CA ASP A 196 -0.85 11.87 -7.32
C ASP A 196 -1.01 10.91 -6.13
N VAL A 197 -1.83 9.87 -6.31
CA VAL A 197 -1.89 8.69 -5.45
C VAL A 197 -1.63 7.46 -6.29
N VAL A 198 -0.75 6.60 -5.78
CA VAL A 198 -0.61 5.23 -6.26
C VAL A 198 -1.32 4.32 -5.28
N TRP A 199 -2.09 3.38 -5.78
CA TRP A 199 -2.73 2.36 -4.95
C TRP A 199 -2.48 0.97 -5.52
N THR A 200 -2.55 -0.03 -4.65
CA THR A 200 -2.34 -1.43 -5.02
C THR A 200 -3.49 -2.30 -4.56
N ASP A 201 -3.72 -3.38 -5.29
CA ASP A 201 -4.55 -4.50 -4.89
C ASP A 201 -3.87 -5.83 -5.25
N GLY A 202 -4.58 -6.95 -5.16
CA GLY A 202 -4.03 -8.26 -5.50
C GLY A 202 -3.70 -8.47 -6.99
N SER A 203 -4.10 -7.54 -7.85
CA SER A 203 -3.87 -7.60 -9.31
C SER A 203 -2.71 -6.73 -9.79
N GLY A 204 -2.34 -5.69 -9.03
CA GLY A 204 -1.21 -4.83 -9.39
C GLY A 204 -1.22 -3.47 -8.70
N ALA A 205 -0.55 -2.51 -9.33
CA ALA A 205 -0.53 -1.11 -8.95
C ALA A 205 -1.25 -0.23 -9.97
N PHE A 206 -1.85 0.86 -9.51
CA PHE A 206 -2.64 1.79 -10.30
C PHE A 206 -2.40 3.23 -9.85
N ASN A 207 -2.54 4.19 -10.77
CA ASN A 207 -2.55 5.62 -10.42
C ASN A 207 -3.92 6.06 -9.90
N ALA A 208 -4.08 7.34 -9.53
CA ALA A 208 -5.34 7.85 -8.99
C ALA A 208 -6.51 7.75 -10.00
N LYS A 209 -6.25 7.65 -11.29
CA LYS A 209 -7.28 7.46 -12.32
C LYS A 209 -7.68 5.99 -12.52
N GLY A 210 -7.06 5.07 -11.79
CA GLY A 210 -7.28 3.62 -11.95
C GLY A 210 -6.55 3.01 -13.14
N GLN A 211 -5.60 3.74 -13.75
CA GLN A 211 -4.82 3.22 -14.86
C GLN A 211 -3.70 2.32 -14.31
N PRO A 212 -3.49 1.13 -14.89
CA PRO A 212 -2.48 0.20 -14.40
C PRO A 212 -1.08 0.79 -14.58
N LEU A 213 -0.26 0.63 -13.54
CA LEU A 213 1.16 0.92 -13.56
C LEU A 213 1.95 -0.39 -13.71
N THR A 214 3.13 -0.30 -14.33
CA THR A 214 4.05 -1.42 -14.41
C THR A 214 4.40 -1.88 -13.00
N SER A 215 4.03 -3.11 -12.66
CA SER A 215 4.20 -3.65 -11.31
C SER A 215 4.43 -5.16 -11.29
N ALA A 216 5.03 -5.64 -10.20
CA ALA A 216 5.29 -7.04 -9.95
C ALA A 216 5.07 -7.37 -8.48
N TRP A 217 4.32 -8.44 -8.22
CA TRP A 217 4.19 -9.00 -6.88
C TRP A 217 5.47 -9.73 -6.47
N LEU A 218 5.97 -9.43 -5.27
CA LEU A 218 7.06 -10.11 -4.59
C LEU A 218 6.50 -10.99 -3.46
N PRO A 219 6.36 -12.31 -3.67
CA PRO A 219 5.81 -13.20 -2.64
C PRO A 219 6.64 -13.24 -1.35
N ALA A 220 7.96 -13.08 -1.44
CA ALA A 220 8.86 -13.19 -0.29
C ALA A 220 8.67 -12.06 0.73
N SER A 221 8.35 -10.85 0.25
CA SER A 221 8.16 -9.64 1.06
C SER A 221 6.69 -9.26 1.22
N GLU A 222 5.76 -10.04 0.64
CA GLU A 222 4.34 -9.71 0.53
C GLU A 222 4.11 -8.26 0.06
N SER A 223 4.82 -7.89 -1.01
CA SER A 223 4.87 -6.51 -1.48
C SER A 223 4.73 -6.39 -2.99
N THR A 224 4.30 -5.22 -3.45
CA THR A 224 4.18 -4.90 -4.87
C THR A 224 5.28 -3.93 -5.25
N LEU A 225 6.22 -4.39 -6.07
CA LEU A 225 7.12 -3.49 -6.79
C LEU A 225 6.33 -2.76 -7.87
N LEU A 226 6.59 -1.49 -8.05
CA LEU A 226 6.04 -0.71 -9.14
C LEU A 226 7.04 0.29 -9.68
N LEU A 227 6.86 0.61 -10.96
CA LEU A 227 7.55 1.67 -11.66
C LEU A 227 6.50 2.70 -12.10
N TYR A 228 6.75 3.96 -11.78
CA TYR A 228 5.97 5.09 -12.25
C TYR A 228 6.88 6.05 -13.05
N PRO A 229 7.02 5.84 -14.37
CA PRO A 229 7.98 6.57 -15.19
C PRO A 229 7.76 8.09 -15.23
N ASP A 230 6.50 8.53 -15.31
CA ASP A 230 6.15 9.95 -15.40
C ASP A 230 6.60 10.74 -14.16
N GLN A 231 6.58 10.08 -13.00
CA GLN A 231 7.02 10.64 -11.72
C GLN A 231 8.48 10.28 -11.40
N ARG A 232 9.13 9.54 -12.29
CA ARG A 232 10.51 9.03 -12.15
C ARG A 232 10.71 8.33 -10.81
N LEU A 233 9.76 7.46 -10.48
CA LEU A 233 9.61 6.84 -9.18
C LEU A 233 9.57 5.32 -9.30
N MET A 234 10.25 4.63 -8.39
CA MET A 234 10.12 3.19 -8.15
C MET A 234 9.72 2.98 -6.69
N ALA A 235 8.81 2.05 -6.43
CA ALA A 235 8.36 1.77 -5.06
C ALA A 235 8.18 0.28 -4.80
N ASP A 236 8.32 -0.09 -3.52
CA ASP A 236 7.95 -1.36 -2.91
C ASP A 236 6.80 -1.10 -1.93
N LEU A 237 5.57 -1.40 -2.33
CA LEU A 237 4.38 -1.13 -1.53
C LEU A 237 3.91 -2.37 -0.78
N ARG A 238 3.72 -2.22 0.53
CA ARG A 238 3.18 -3.23 1.45
C ARG A 238 1.88 -2.70 2.07
N PRO A 239 1.00 -3.59 2.58
CA PRO A 239 -0.23 -3.15 3.24
C PRO A 239 -0.02 -2.17 4.41
N ASN A 240 1.14 -2.25 5.09
CA ASN A 240 1.45 -1.46 6.29
C ASN A 240 2.58 -0.44 6.08
N GLY A 241 2.89 -0.08 4.83
CA GLY A 241 3.94 0.88 4.52
C GLY A 241 4.62 0.57 3.20
N GLY A 242 5.71 1.23 2.91
CA GLY A 242 6.46 0.95 1.70
C GLY A 242 7.77 1.68 1.68
N GLN A 243 8.56 1.36 0.67
CA GLN A 243 9.74 2.10 0.30
C GLN A 243 9.57 2.64 -1.10
N VAL A 244 10.24 3.73 -1.37
CA VAL A 244 10.00 4.49 -2.57
C VAL A 244 11.18 5.40 -2.81
N GLU A 245 11.64 5.41 -4.04
CA GLU A 245 12.83 6.12 -4.44
C GLU A 245 12.56 6.76 -5.79
N LYS A 246 12.84 8.07 -5.88
CA LYS A 246 12.99 8.71 -7.18
C LYS A 246 14.28 8.19 -7.78
N TYR A 247 14.36 8.04 -9.10
CA TYR A 247 15.62 7.74 -9.79
C TYR A 247 16.14 8.98 -10.55
N ALA A 248 17.45 9.04 -10.84
CA ALA A 248 18.08 10.18 -11.51
C ALA A 248 17.92 10.12 -13.06
N PRO A 249 17.92 11.25 -13.80
CA PRO A 249 17.78 11.20 -15.25
C PRO A 249 18.90 10.38 -15.89
N GLY A 250 18.54 9.51 -16.84
CA GLY A 250 19.47 8.58 -17.47
C GLY A 250 20.11 7.59 -16.49
N SER A 251 19.41 7.24 -15.41
CA SER A 251 19.73 6.12 -14.53
C SER A 251 18.72 5.02 -14.76
N THR A 252 19.16 3.77 -14.65
CA THR A 252 18.23 2.66 -14.45
C THR A 252 17.41 2.92 -13.17
N PRO A 253 16.07 2.76 -13.20
CA PRO A 253 15.25 2.79 -12.01
C PRO A 253 15.65 1.67 -11.06
N TRP A 254 15.87 2.02 -9.80
CA TRP A 254 16.21 1.05 -8.77
C TRP A 254 15.68 1.48 -7.40
N LEU A 255 15.62 0.50 -6.49
CA LEU A 255 15.20 0.67 -5.11
C LEU A 255 16.03 -0.28 -4.24
N GLY A 256 16.68 0.24 -3.20
CA GLY A 256 17.33 -0.61 -2.19
C GLY A 256 16.32 -1.16 -1.19
N LEU A 257 16.31 -2.46 -0.93
CA LEU A 257 15.26 -3.12 -0.14
C LEU A 257 15.70 -3.49 1.29
N ASP A 258 16.91 -4.04 1.43
CA ASP A 258 17.49 -4.42 2.73
C ASP A 258 18.74 -3.60 3.03
N LEU A 259 18.91 -3.20 4.29
CA LEU A 259 20.08 -2.47 4.78
C LEU A 259 20.86 -3.30 5.79
N ASP A 260 22.19 -3.17 5.81
CA ASP A 260 23.01 -3.72 6.88
C ASP A 260 22.89 -2.86 8.14
N SER A 261 22.02 -3.28 9.05
CA SER A 261 21.75 -2.58 10.33
C SER A 261 22.96 -2.40 11.25
N ARG A 262 24.09 -3.07 10.97
CA ARG A 262 25.34 -2.90 11.72
C ARG A 262 26.13 -1.67 11.27
N ALA A 263 25.85 -1.16 10.07
CA ALA A 263 26.58 -0.05 9.48
C ALA A 263 26.04 1.29 9.98
N THR A 264 26.95 2.24 10.23
CA THR A 264 26.61 3.63 10.53
C THR A 264 26.30 4.44 9.27
N ARG A 265 26.56 3.87 8.10
CA ARG A 265 26.28 4.42 6.77
C ARG A 265 25.41 3.46 5.98
N LEU A 266 24.78 3.97 4.93
CA LEU A 266 23.87 3.19 4.11
C LEU A 266 24.59 2.08 3.35
N GLN A 267 24.24 0.84 3.66
CA GLN A 267 24.80 -0.34 3.02
C GLN A 267 23.68 -1.27 2.62
N PHE A 268 23.26 -1.19 1.37
CA PHE A 268 22.23 -2.07 0.84
C PHE A 268 22.73 -3.49 0.77
N LEU A 269 21.94 -4.46 1.22
CA LEU A 269 22.19 -5.89 1.07
C LEU A 269 21.42 -6.47 -0.14
N SER A 270 20.35 -5.81 -0.54
CA SER A 270 19.54 -6.19 -1.69
C SER A 270 19.00 -4.95 -2.40
N ALA A 271 18.70 -5.12 -3.68
CA ALA A 271 18.12 -4.07 -4.52
C ALA A 271 17.19 -4.68 -5.57
N ALA A 272 16.17 -3.92 -5.93
CA ALA A 272 15.32 -4.19 -7.10
C ALA A 272 15.59 -3.17 -8.19
N PHE A 273 15.44 -3.58 -9.44
CA PHE A 273 15.58 -2.73 -10.62
C PHE A 273 14.41 -2.95 -11.58
N ALA A 274 14.09 -1.93 -12.37
CA ALA A 274 13.23 -2.07 -13.53
C ALA A 274 14.07 -1.90 -14.81
N LEU A 275 14.21 -2.98 -15.57
CA LEU A 275 14.99 -3.00 -16.81
C LEU A 275 14.05 -2.89 -18.01
N PRO A 276 14.34 -2.02 -18.99
CA PRO A 276 13.52 -1.92 -20.20
C PRO A 276 13.61 -3.24 -20.96
N ASN A 277 12.47 -3.76 -21.42
CA ASN A 277 12.44 -4.96 -22.24
C ASN A 277 11.48 -4.81 -23.43
N THR A 278 11.86 -5.42 -24.55
CA THR A 278 10.99 -5.51 -25.73
C THR A 278 10.57 -6.97 -25.89
N GLY A 279 9.43 -7.33 -25.29
CA GLY A 279 8.72 -8.59 -25.56
C GLY A 279 9.23 -9.86 -24.87
N ARG A 280 10.39 -9.87 -24.21
CA ARG A 280 10.82 -10.99 -23.32
C ARG A 280 11.57 -10.47 -22.09
N ALA A 281 11.63 -11.30 -21.05
CA ALA A 281 12.36 -10.96 -19.83
C ALA A 281 13.85 -10.73 -20.11
N ALA A 282 14.46 -9.76 -19.40
CA ALA A 282 15.91 -9.64 -19.33
C ALA A 282 16.54 -10.92 -18.77
N THR A 283 17.69 -11.32 -19.31
CA THR A 283 18.44 -12.52 -18.90
C THR A 283 19.89 -12.17 -18.57
N ASP A 284 20.62 -13.09 -17.94
CA ASP A 284 22.03 -12.94 -17.55
C ASP A 284 22.32 -11.64 -16.78
N VAL A 285 21.37 -11.26 -15.92
CA VAL A 285 21.40 -9.96 -15.27
C VAL A 285 22.46 -9.94 -14.18
N THR A 286 23.40 -8.99 -14.27
CA THR A 286 24.50 -8.80 -13.33
C THR A 286 24.47 -7.37 -12.80
N VAL A 287 24.59 -7.22 -11.49
CA VAL A 287 24.65 -5.91 -10.82
C VAL A 287 26.05 -5.69 -10.28
N THR A 288 26.64 -4.55 -10.62
CA THR A 288 27.92 -4.10 -10.09
C THR A 288 27.69 -3.12 -8.95
N TRP A 289 28.41 -3.31 -7.85
CA TRP A 289 28.35 -2.47 -6.67
C TRP A 289 29.52 -1.48 -6.65
N ASN A 290 29.38 -0.38 -5.91
CA ASN A 290 30.47 0.62 -5.75
C ASN A 290 31.75 0.07 -5.10
N THR A 291 31.71 -1.15 -4.54
CA THR A 291 32.87 -1.89 -4.03
C THR A 291 33.64 -2.64 -5.11
N GLY A 292 33.13 -2.69 -6.35
CA GLY A 292 33.64 -3.51 -7.46
C GLY A 292 33.12 -4.96 -7.45
N ALA A 293 32.42 -5.38 -6.38
CA ALA A 293 31.76 -6.68 -6.36
C ALA A 293 30.63 -6.74 -7.41
N THR A 294 30.36 -7.94 -7.92
CA THR A 294 29.23 -8.20 -8.82
C THR A 294 28.32 -9.28 -8.23
N THR A 295 27.02 -9.17 -8.47
CA THR A 295 26.03 -10.15 -8.04
C THR A 295 25.07 -10.47 -9.17
N PRO A 296 24.65 -11.75 -9.33
CA PRO A 296 23.57 -12.06 -10.25
C PRO A 296 22.25 -11.47 -9.74
N ALA A 297 21.34 -11.16 -10.66
CA ALA A 297 19.98 -10.77 -10.34
C ALA A 297 18.97 -11.76 -10.96
N THR A 298 17.87 -11.97 -10.26
CA THR A 298 16.78 -12.85 -10.69
C THR A 298 15.58 -12.02 -11.10
N VAL A 299 14.93 -12.40 -12.20
CA VAL A 299 13.65 -11.79 -12.62
C VAL A 299 12.59 -12.03 -11.55
N VAL A 300 11.81 -10.99 -11.24
CA VAL A 300 10.71 -11.04 -10.29
C VAL A 300 9.39 -10.65 -10.93
N GLY A 301 8.33 -11.36 -10.56
CA GLY A 301 7.02 -11.24 -11.18
C GLY A 301 6.96 -11.82 -12.59
N ARG A 302 5.82 -11.65 -13.25
CA ARG A 302 5.71 -11.93 -14.68
C ARG A 302 6.39 -10.81 -15.44
N PRO A 303 7.16 -11.10 -16.50
CA PRO A 303 7.71 -10.05 -17.36
C PRO A 303 6.56 -9.16 -17.85
N GLY A 304 6.68 -7.86 -17.64
CA GLY A 304 5.76 -6.90 -18.24
C GLY A 304 5.96 -6.83 -19.75
N ALA A 305 5.07 -6.11 -20.43
CA ALA A 305 5.19 -5.86 -21.86
C ALA A 305 6.42 -4.98 -22.21
N GLU A 306 6.79 -4.06 -21.30
CA GLU A 306 7.83 -3.05 -21.54
C GLU A 306 8.94 -2.98 -20.47
N TRP A 307 8.70 -3.57 -19.29
CA TRP A 307 9.70 -3.63 -18.23
C TRP A 307 9.78 -5.02 -17.60
N THR A 308 11.00 -5.39 -17.21
CA THR A 308 11.29 -6.55 -16.36
C THR A 308 11.77 -6.06 -15.00
N PHE A 309 11.10 -6.46 -13.93
CA PHE A 309 11.65 -6.28 -12.60
C PHE A 309 12.66 -7.38 -12.30
N VAL A 310 13.78 -7.00 -11.69
CA VAL A 310 14.80 -7.93 -11.23
C VAL A 310 15.17 -7.61 -9.79
N HIS A 311 15.60 -8.63 -9.06
CA HIS A 311 16.04 -8.54 -7.67
C HIS A 311 17.43 -9.14 -7.54
N THR A 312 18.31 -8.47 -6.82
CA THR A 312 19.63 -8.98 -6.47
C THR A 312 19.85 -8.94 -4.97
N THR A 313 20.69 -9.84 -4.47
CA THR A 313 21.12 -9.87 -3.08
C THR A 313 22.62 -10.09 -3.08
N ARG A 314 23.34 -9.30 -2.30
CA ARG A 314 24.76 -9.53 -2.05
C ARG A 314 24.94 -10.29 -0.75
N GLU A 315 26.01 -11.07 -0.70
CA GLU A 315 26.41 -11.71 0.55
C GLU A 315 26.82 -10.63 1.57
N ARG A 316 26.32 -10.79 2.79
CA ARG A 316 26.67 -9.90 3.89
C ARG A 316 28.10 -10.18 4.32
N SER A 317 28.96 -9.16 4.26
CA SER A 317 30.34 -9.24 4.75
C SER A 317 30.39 -9.58 6.25
N GLN A 318 31.40 -10.34 6.67
CA GLN A 318 31.60 -10.67 8.08
C GLN A 318 31.87 -9.41 8.93
N SER A 319 32.65 -8.48 8.39
CA SER A 319 32.89 -7.14 8.97
C SER A 319 32.06 -6.06 8.27
N VAL A 320 31.71 -5.01 9.01
CA VAL A 320 31.13 -3.80 8.42
C VAL A 320 32.21 -3.10 7.61
N VAL A 321 31.93 -2.88 6.32
CA VAL A 321 32.82 -2.15 5.42
C VAL A 321 32.73 -0.67 5.75
N ASP A 322 33.80 0.10 5.59
CA ASP A 322 33.71 1.56 5.73
C ASP A 322 32.99 2.18 4.51
N GLY A 323 32.24 3.25 4.73
CA GLY A 323 31.51 3.94 3.68
C GLY A 323 30.13 3.36 3.35
N GLU A 324 29.56 3.87 2.26
CA GLU A 324 28.27 3.45 1.74
C GLU A 324 28.43 2.31 0.74
N ILE A 325 27.42 1.46 0.61
CA ILE A 325 27.39 0.41 -0.42
C ILE A 325 26.08 0.46 -1.18
N HIS A 326 26.16 0.66 -2.48
CA HIS A 326 25.04 0.77 -3.40
C HIS A 326 25.41 0.27 -4.81
N PRO A 327 24.42 -0.09 -5.64
CA PRO A 327 24.65 -0.45 -7.03
C PRO A 327 25.14 0.73 -7.86
N THR A 328 26.04 0.48 -8.81
CA THR A 328 26.61 1.50 -9.71
C THR A 328 26.39 1.21 -11.19
N ALA A 329 26.16 -0.05 -11.55
CA ALA A 329 25.79 -0.45 -12.90
C ALA A 329 24.95 -1.72 -12.89
N VAL A 330 24.15 -1.90 -13.93
CA VAL A 330 23.45 -3.15 -14.22
C VAL A 330 23.70 -3.54 -15.67
N GLU A 331 23.95 -4.83 -15.87
CA GLU A 331 24.13 -5.43 -17.19
C GLU A 331 23.08 -6.50 -17.39
N TRP A 332 22.56 -6.63 -18.61
CA TRP A 332 21.62 -7.69 -18.98
C TRP A 332 21.68 -8.02 -20.46
N THR A 333 21.20 -9.21 -20.80
CA THR A 333 20.97 -9.64 -22.18
C THR A 333 19.49 -9.50 -22.51
N ASP A 334 19.17 -8.78 -23.60
CA ASP A 334 17.80 -8.62 -24.07
C ASP A 334 17.28 -9.83 -24.88
N ALA A 335 16.04 -9.74 -25.36
CA ALA A 335 15.38 -10.77 -26.13
C ALA A 335 16.10 -11.14 -27.45
N SER A 336 16.90 -10.23 -28.00
CA SER A 336 17.66 -10.39 -29.24
C SER A 336 19.04 -11.00 -29.02
N GLY A 337 19.46 -11.18 -27.77
CA GLY A 337 20.82 -11.60 -27.41
C GLY A 337 21.81 -10.44 -27.31
N THR A 338 21.35 -9.18 -27.38
CA THR A 338 22.21 -8.00 -27.24
C THR A 338 22.46 -7.73 -25.76
N ARG A 339 23.74 -7.55 -25.40
CA ARG A 339 24.14 -7.17 -24.03
C ARG A 339 24.07 -5.66 -23.86
N HIS A 340 23.39 -5.23 -22.81
CA HIS A 340 23.25 -3.84 -22.39
C HIS A 340 23.96 -3.63 -21.07
N THR A 341 24.49 -2.42 -20.88
CA THR A 341 25.07 -1.96 -19.62
C THR A 341 24.56 -0.55 -19.38
N GLU A 342 23.92 -0.34 -18.24
CA GLU A 342 23.44 0.99 -17.82
C GLU A 342 24.02 1.39 -16.47
N ALA A 343 24.21 2.70 -16.31
CA ALA A 343 24.61 3.29 -15.05
C ALA A 343 23.45 3.32 -14.07
N VAL A 344 23.74 2.95 -12.82
CA VAL A 344 22.84 3.12 -11.69
C VAL A 344 23.35 4.30 -10.88
N LYS A 345 22.53 5.36 -10.82
CA LYS A 345 22.84 6.56 -10.06
C LYS A 345 21.99 6.56 -8.80
N ARG A 346 22.63 6.78 -7.66
CA ARG A 346 21.94 7.12 -6.44
C ARG A 346 21.46 8.57 -6.52
N ASN A 347 20.22 8.82 -6.12
CA ASN A 347 19.79 10.18 -5.85
C ASN A 347 20.48 10.64 -4.56
N VAL A 348 21.53 11.46 -4.71
CA VAL A 348 22.10 12.23 -3.61
C VAL A 348 21.22 13.48 -3.49
N PRO A 349 20.55 13.71 -2.36
CA PRO A 349 19.75 14.91 -2.12
C PRO A 349 20.56 16.19 -2.11
#